data_AF-A0AAU2QUI5-F1
#
_entry.id   AF-A0AAU2QUI5-F1
#
_cell.length_a   1.000
_cell.length_b   1.000
_cell.length_c   1.000
_cell.angle_alpha   90.00
_cell.angle_beta   90.00
_cell.angle_gamma   90.00
#
_symmetry.space_group_name_H-M   'P 1'
#
loop_
_entity.id
_entity.type
_entity.pdbx_description
1 polymer ?
#
loop_
_entity_poly.entity_id
_entity_poly.type
_entity_poly.pdbx_seq_one_letter_code
_entity_poly.pdbx_strand_id
1 'polypeptide(L)'
;MDLPPPLAGYAQPGHAIAPAEHLLVLPGFWPAYLGPVWREFADEPEVFGADAADVDAAAEALYGPTESWPAFRIPLRGGRVLWVVHRNFPDDAGTDYLLTDPDGPTETRLASIDGHHSGPGLSWPDLVSAADEVPPAAEGVRAPAQRLLLLLPAFADAEVPDDEGAERISGALTLVGVPEEAAGGMADRLLEHPLWPAPFWPGRGRSPLGRGSGPGGPASAPAGSGPGGPASAPAGSGPGGPVSAPAGSGPGGPVSAPAGSGPGGPAAAPAGSGPSGPVSAPAGVLGLSSPSGAP
;
A
#
# COMPACT_ATOMS: atom_id res chain seq x y z
N MET A 1 5.01 24.79 -11.74
CA MET A 1 5.61 23.55 -12.27
C MET A 1 4.45 22.65 -12.63
N ASP A 2 4.38 22.17 -13.87
CA ASP A 2 3.27 21.33 -14.28
C ASP A 2 3.44 19.94 -13.67
N LEU A 3 2.40 19.45 -13.00
CA LEU A 3 2.36 18.07 -12.52
C LEU A 3 2.53 17.13 -13.73
N PRO A 4 3.30 16.03 -13.59
CA PRO A 4 3.35 15.06 -14.66
C PRO A 4 1.92 14.56 -14.92
N PRO A 5 1.49 14.37 -16.19
CA PRO A 5 0.13 13.98 -16.52
C PRO A 5 -0.42 12.79 -15.72
N PRO A 6 0.39 11.76 -15.38
CA PRO A 6 -0.07 10.64 -14.55
C PRO A 6 -0.46 11.01 -13.10
N LEU A 7 -0.02 12.15 -12.55
CA LEU A 7 -0.44 12.64 -11.22
C LEU A 7 -1.57 13.67 -11.27
N ALA A 8 -2.01 14.06 -12.46
CA ALA A 8 -3.05 15.08 -12.61
C ALA A 8 -4.40 14.65 -12.02
N GLY A 9 -4.67 13.35 -11.96
CA GLY A 9 -5.88 12.80 -11.31
C GLY A 9 -5.76 12.65 -9.79
N TYR A 10 -4.53 12.59 -9.25
CA TYR A 10 -4.27 12.46 -7.82
C TYR A 10 -4.36 13.82 -7.11
N ALA A 11 -3.86 14.88 -7.75
CA ALA A 11 -4.01 16.25 -7.25
C ALA A 11 -5.48 16.68 -7.33
N GLN A 12 -6.18 16.61 -6.20
CA GLN A 12 -7.58 17.04 -6.07
C GLN A 12 -7.73 18.53 -6.46
N PRO A 13 -8.90 18.96 -6.97
CA PRO A 13 -9.13 20.36 -7.29
C PRO A 13 -8.78 21.29 -6.12
N GLY A 14 -7.97 22.32 -6.39
CA GLY A 14 -7.51 23.29 -5.39
C GLY A 14 -6.26 22.88 -4.60
N HIS A 15 -5.69 21.70 -4.87
CA HIS A 15 -4.48 21.21 -4.21
C HIS A 15 -3.40 20.91 -5.25
N ALA A 16 -2.19 21.40 -5.03
CA ALA A 16 -1.02 21.16 -5.86
C ALA A 16 -0.04 20.22 -5.15
N ILE A 17 0.87 19.61 -5.92
CA ILE A 17 2.03 18.90 -5.39
C ILE A 17 3.27 19.72 -5.73
N ALA A 18 4.17 19.90 -4.77
CA ALA A 18 5.40 20.66 -4.94
C ALA A 18 6.64 19.81 -4.59
N PRO A 19 7.75 20.01 -5.32
CA PRO A 19 9.01 19.33 -5.02
C PRO A 19 9.57 19.72 -3.66
N ALA A 20 9.84 18.72 -2.82
CA ALA A 20 10.26 18.87 -1.44
C ALA A 20 11.70 18.39 -1.19
N GLU A 21 12.48 18.06 -2.22
CA GLU A 21 13.82 17.50 -2.04
C GLU A 21 14.78 18.42 -1.28
N HIS A 22 14.53 19.72 -1.29
CA HIS A 22 15.26 20.72 -0.52
C HIS A 22 15.04 20.61 1.00
N LEU A 23 14.00 19.90 1.46
CA LEU A 23 13.75 19.67 2.89
C LEU A 23 14.70 18.61 3.48
N LEU A 24 15.29 17.74 2.64
CA LEU A 24 16.18 16.65 3.09
C LEU A 24 17.47 17.13 3.77
N VAL A 25 17.80 18.42 3.62
CA VAL A 25 18.97 19.05 4.25
C VAL A 25 18.61 19.88 5.48
N LEU A 26 17.32 20.01 5.82
CA LEU A 26 16.92 20.69 7.04
C LEU A 26 17.39 19.89 8.25
N PRO A 27 17.99 20.55 9.26
CA PRO A 27 18.08 19.98 10.59
C PRO A 27 16.69 19.49 11.03
N GLY A 28 16.64 18.34 11.70
CA GLY A 28 15.38 17.78 12.18
C GLY A 28 14.50 17.09 11.12
N PHE A 29 14.87 17.10 9.83
CA PHE A 29 14.08 16.43 8.79
C PHE A 29 13.85 14.94 9.07
N TRP A 30 14.93 14.18 9.32
CA TRP A 30 14.84 12.73 9.53
C TRP A 30 14.03 12.32 10.76
N PRO A 31 14.21 12.93 11.95
CA PRO A 31 13.32 12.64 13.08
C PRO A 31 11.87 13.10 12.82
N ALA A 32 11.64 14.23 12.14
CA ALA A 32 10.28 14.65 11.77
C ALA A 32 9.61 13.67 10.80
N TYR A 33 10.36 13.13 9.84
CA TYR A 33 9.87 12.21 8.81
C TYR A 33 9.63 10.79 9.34
N LEU A 34 10.59 10.25 10.12
CA LEU A 34 10.54 8.87 10.63
C LEU A 34 9.74 8.75 11.93
N GLY A 35 9.67 9.83 12.73
CA GLY A 35 9.05 9.85 14.06
C GLY A 35 7.58 9.39 14.10
N PRO A 36 6.70 9.80 13.17
CA PRO A 36 5.31 9.33 13.14
C PRO A 36 5.16 7.82 12.92
N VAL A 37 6.15 7.21 12.28
CA VAL A 37 6.17 5.77 11.96
C VAL A 37 6.83 4.99 13.10
N TRP A 38 7.89 5.54 13.69
CA TRP A 38 8.65 4.96 14.79
C TRP A 38 8.83 6.00 15.89
N ARG A 39 7.92 5.98 16.87
CA ARG A 39 7.82 7.01 17.93
C ARG A 39 9.12 7.28 18.67
N GLU A 40 9.93 6.26 18.89
CA GLU A 40 11.23 6.36 19.58
C GLU A 40 12.18 7.35 18.87
N PHE A 41 12.06 7.55 17.56
CA PHE A 41 12.86 8.55 16.82
C PHE A 41 12.35 9.98 16.98
N ALA A 42 11.07 10.16 17.28
CA ALA A 42 10.52 11.47 17.62
C ALA A 42 10.95 11.89 19.04
N ASP A 43 11.14 10.90 19.93
CA ASP A 43 11.44 11.14 21.34
C ASP A 43 12.94 11.47 21.59
N GLU A 44 13.82 11.17 20.63
CA GLU A 44 15.29 11.38 20.73
C GLU A 44 15.88 12.11 19.49
N PRO A 45 15.49 13.36 19.21
CA PRO A 45 15.96 14.11 18.04
C PRO A 45 17.47 14.39 18.05
N GLU A 46 18.10 14.42 19.22
CA GLU A 46 19.53 14.69 19.39
C GLU A 46 20.41 13.60 18.75
N VAL A 47 19.89 12.38 18.62
CA VAL A 47 20.56 11.27 17.94
C VAL A 47 20.75 11.56 16.45
N PHE A 48 19.91 12.41 15.87
CA PHE A 48 20.04 12.90 14.50
C PHE A 48 20.83 14.22 14.41
N GLY A 49 21.41 14.69 15.52
CA GLY A 49 22.09 15.97 15.61
C GLY A 49 21.15 17.18 15.50
N ALA A 50 19.86 16.99 15.80
CA ALA A 50 18.83 18.02 15.77
C ALA A 50 18.30 18.32 17.17
N ASP A 51 17.80 19.53 17.39
CA ASP A 51 17.02 19.84 18.58
C ASP A 51 15.51 19.85 18.30
N ALA A 52 14.68 20.00 19.33
CA ALA A 52 13.23 20.02 19.17
C ALA A 52 12.73 21.16 18.25
N ALA A 53 13.41 22.31 18.22
CA ALA A 53 13.00 23.43 17.37
C ALA A 53 13.32 23.15 15.90
N ASP A 54 14.43 22.46 15.62
CA ASP A 54 14.74 21.95 14.28
C ASP A 54 13.67 20.98 13.80
N VAL A 55 13.25 20.05 14.66
CA VAL A 55 12.18 19.08 14.33
C VAL A 55 10.85 19.79 14.08
N ASP A 56 10.46 20.74 14.92
CA ASP A 56 9.23 21.52 14.75
C ASP A 56 9.25 22.30 13.43
N ALA A 57 10.39 22.92 13.07
CA ALA A 57 10.54 23.63 11.81
C ALA A 57 10.44 22.70 10.59
N ALA A 58 11.06 21.52 10.66
CA ALA A 58 10.98 20.51 9.61
C ALA A 58 9.56 19.93 9.49
N ALA A 59 8.90 19.66 10.62
CA ALA A 59 7.51 19.18 10.67
C ALA A 59 6.54 20.21 10.10
N GLU A 60 6.71 21.49 10.42
CA GLU A 60 5.89 22.57 9.84
C GLU A 60 6.08 22.65 8.32
N ALA A 61 7.33 22.51 7.83
CA ALA A 61 7.59 22.48 6.39
C ALA A 61 6.99 21.25 5.68
N LEU A 62 6.91 20.11 6.38
CA LEU A 62 6.46 18.83 5.83
C LEU A 62 4.94 18.66 5.89
N TYR A 63 4.32 19.07 7.00
CA TYR A 63 2.90 18.81 7.31
C TYR A 63 2.02 20.07 7.32
N GLY A 64 2.62 21.26 7.41
CA GLY A 64 1.88 22.54 7.42
C GLY A 64 1.24 22.94 6.08
N PRO A 65 1.89 22.73 4.91
CA PRO A 65 1.33 23.16 3.63
C PRO A 65 0.08 22.36 3.23
N THR A 66 -1.10 22.99 3.30
CA THR A 66 -2.38 22.36 2.96
C THR A 66 -2.75 22.50 1.49
N GLU A 67 -2.38 23.61 0.82
CA GLU A 67 -2.72 23.87 -0.59
C GLU A 67 -1.67 23.29 -1.57
N SER A 68 -0.44 23.08 -1.11
CA SER A 68 0.68 22.63 -1.93
C SER A 68 1.47 21.57 -1.18
N TRP A 69 1.12 20.31 -1.43
CA TRP A 69 1.65 19.15 -0.73
C TRP A 69 3.12 18.89 -1.07
N PRO A 70 4.00 18.76 -0.05
CA PRO A 70 5.39 18.38 -0.26
C PRO A 70 5.50 16.98 -0.86
N ALA A 71 6.31 16.82 -1.91
CA ALA A 71 6.59 15.52 -2.50
C ALA A 71 8.05 15.30 -2.88
N PHE A 72 8.53 14.09 -2.64
CA PHE A 72 9.87 13.65 -2.99
C PHE A 72 9.82 12.74 -4.22
N ARG A 73 10.61 13.07 -5.25
CA ARG A 73 10.74 12.25 -6.45
C ARG A 73 11.92 11.31 -6.32
N ILE A 74 11.67 10.03 -6.50
CA ILE A 74 12.71 8.99 -6.52
C ILE A 74 12.74 8.41 -7.94
N PRO A 75 13.63 8.91 -8.81
CA PRO A 75 13.69 8.45 -10.19
C PRO A 75 14.21 7.02 -10.25
N LEU A 76 13.54 6.18 -11.03
CA LEU A 76 13.85 4.76 -11.25
C LEU A 76 14.24 4.52 -12.71
N ARG A 77 14.73 3.32 -13.02
CA ARG A 77 15.01 2.93 -14.41
C ARG A 77 13.75 2.95 -15.27
N GLY A 78 13.96 3.17 -16.57
CA GLY A 78 12.88 3.21 -17.56
C GLY A 78 12.00 4.45 -17.46
N GLY A 79 12.48 5.54 -16.86
CA GLY A 79 11.75 6.81 -16.74
C GLY A 79 10.62 6.80 -15.70
N ARG A 80 10.46 5.70 -14.95
CA ARG A 80 9.50 5.63 -13.84
C ARG A 80 9.95 6.51 -12.68
N VAL A 81 8.99 6.97 -11.89
CA VAL A 81 9.25 7.77 -10.68
C VAL A 81 8.39 7.24 -9.54
N LEU A 82 9.02 6.98 -8.40
CA LEU A 82 8.33 6.74 -7.15
C LEU A 82 8.22 8.08 -6.41
N TRP A 83 7.02 8.44 -6.01
CA TRP A 83 6.69 9.68 -5.32
C TRP A 83 6.34 9.37 -3.87
N VAL A 84 6.92 10.11 -2.95
CA VAL A 84 6.48 10.16 -1.56
C VAL A 84 5.77 11.49 -1.38
N VAL A 85 4.45 11.48 -1.20
CA VAL A 85 3.61 12.68 -1.15
C VAL A 85 3.03 12.85 0.25
N HIS A 86 3.30 13.99 0.88
CA HIS A 86 2.69 14.39 2.15
C HIS A 86 1.36 15.09 1.89
N ARG A 87 0.30 14.30 1.83
CA ARG A 87 -1.06 14.75 1.60
C ARG A 87 -1.60 15.37 2.89
N ASN A 88 -1.53 16.69 2.99
CA ASN A 88 -1.83 17.43 4.22
C ASN A 88 -3.25 18.00 4.21
N PHE A 89 -4.27 17.13 4.11
CA PHE A 89 -5.63 17.58 4.37
C PHE A 89 -5.83 17.86 5.86
N PRO A 90 -6.55 18.93 6.25
CA PRO A 90 -6.78 19.26 7.67
C PRO A 90 -7.34 18.11 8.50
N ASP A 91 -8.19 17.27 7.90
CA ASP A 91 -8.89 16.17 8.59
C ASP A 91 -8.43 14.77 8.16
N ASP A 92 -7.56 14.67 7.15
CA ASP A 92 -7.12 13.39 6.56
C ASP A 92 -5.69 13.50 6.01
N ALA A 93 -4.78 13.89 6.91
CA ALA A 93 -3.36 13.98 6.60
C ALA A 93 -2.72 12.59 6.49
N GLY A 94 -1.80 12.41 5.55
CA GLY A 94 -1.12 11.14 5.35
C GLY A 94 0.07 11.22 4.40
N THR A 95 0.84 10.12 4.34
CA THR A 95 1.94 9.97 3.39
C THR A 95 1.60 8.87 2.39
N ASP A 96 1.46 9.25 1.12
CA ASP A 96 1.19 8.33 0.02
C ASP A 96 2.48 8.00 -0.76
N TYR A 97 2.64 6.72 -1.11
CA TYR A 97 3.73 6.22 -1.95
C TYR A 97 3.16 5.83 -3.31
N LEU A 98 3.50 6.58 -4.36
CA LEU A 98 2.90 6.45 -5.68
C LEU A 98 3.98 6.09 -6.72
N LEU A 99 3.66 5.21 -7.65
CA LEU A 99 4.52 4.89 -8.79
C LEU A 99 3.89 5.45 -10.06
N THR A 100 4.63 6.29 -10.78
CA THR A 100 4.25 6.76 -12.12
C THR A 100 5.14 6.11 -13.17
N ASP A 101 4.53 5.66 -14.26
CA ASP A 101 5.21 5.14 -15.44
C ASP A 101 5.07 6.15 -16.59
N PRO A 102 6.13 6.46 -17.35
CA PRO A 102 6.04 7.43 -18.45
C PRO A 102 5.04 7.02 -19.53
N ASP A 103 4.81 5.72 -19.71
CA ASP A 103 3.86 5.19 -20.69
C ASP A 103 2.46 4.94 -20.07
N GLY A 104 2.33 5.12 -18.75
CA GLY A 104 1.12 4.86 -18.00
C GLY A 104 0.19 6.08 -17.94
N PRO A 105 -1.14 5.90 -18.06
CA PRO A 105 -2.07 7.01 -18.00
C PRO A 105 -2.32 7.52 -16.57
N THR A 106 -2.02 6.70 -15.55
CA THR A 106 -2.28 6.99 -14.13
C THR A 106 -1.16 6.48 -13.26
N GLU A 107 -1.07 7.04 -12.06
CA GLU A 107 -0.26 6.54 -10.97
C GLU A 107 -0.77 5.20 -10.41
N THR A 108 0.11 4.44 -9.76
CA THR A 108 -0.22 3.27 -8.95
C THR A 108 0.14 3.56 -7.50
N ARG A 109 -0.81 3.48 -6.58
CA ARG A 109 -0.52 3.60 -5.15
C ARG A 109 0.10 2.31 -4.61
N LEU A 110 1.29 2.42 -4.04
CA LEU A 110 2.02 1.32 -3.43
C LEU A 110 1.68 1.19 -1.94
N ALA A 111 1.65 2.31 -1.22
CA ALA A 111 1.29 2.38 0.19
C ALA A 111 0.67 3.74 0.53
N SER A 112 -0.10 3.79 1.62
CA SER A 112 -0.57 5.01 2.30
C SER A 112 -0.40 4.84 3.79
N ILE A 113 0.18 5.83 4.45
CA ILE A 113 0.33 5.92 5.90
C ILE A 113 -0.55 7.07 6.36
N ASP A 114 -1.76 6.73 6.79
CA ASP A 114 -2.85 7.62 7.22
C ASP A 114 -3.76 6.88 8.22
N GLY A 115 -4.89 7.46 8.63
CA GLY A 115 -5.84 6.79 9.56
C GLY A 115 -6.37 5.42 9.10
N HIS A 116 -6.20 5.07 7.82
CA HIS A 116 -6.68 3.83 7.19
C HIS A 116 -5.58 2.98 6.56
N HIS A 117 -4.30 3.24 6.89
CA HIS A 117 -3.08 2.54 6.47
C HIS A 117 -3.26 1.42 5.42
N SER A 118 -2.69 1.62 4.23
CA SER A 118 -2.65 0.61 3.17
C SER A 118 -1.21 0.30 2.79
N GLY A 119 -0.81 -0.97 2.81
CA GLY A 119 0.57 -1.38 2.55
C GLY A 119 0.86 -2.80 3.07
N PRO A 120 2.12 -3.23 3.07
CA PRO A 120 3.30 -2.55 2.53
C PRO A 120 3.28 -2.45 1.00
N GLY A 121 4.08 -1.53 0.46
CA GLY A 121 4.20 -1.30 -0.98
C GLY A 121 5.48 -1.85 -1.62
N LEU A 122 6.48 -2.24 -0.81
CA LEU A 122 7.81 -2.63 -1.26
C LEU A 122 8.31 -3.88 -0.53
N SER A 123 8.86 -4.82 -1.30
CA SER A 123 9.70 -5.93 -0.80
C SER A 123 11.14 -5.46 -0.55
N TRP A 124 11.97 -6.27 0.11
CA TRP A 124 13.38 -5.96 0.35
C TRP A 124 14.15 -5.75 -0.97
N PRO A 125 14.03 -6.63 -1.99
CA PRO A 125 14.66 -6.40 -3.28
C PRO A 125 14.17 -5.12 -3.99
N ASP A 126 12.89 -4.77 -3.86
CA ASP A 126 12.33 -3.55 -4.45
C ASP A 126 12.87 -2.30 -3.75
N LEU A 127 12.95 -2.30 -2.42
CA LEU A 127 13.55 -1.22 -1.64
C LEU A 127 15.03 -1.01 -2.01
N VAL A 128 15.81 -2.09 -2.03
CA VAL A 128 17.25 -2.06 -2.37
C VAL A 128 17.46 -1.56 -3.80
N SER A 129 16.68 -2.07 -4.76
CA SER A 129 16.74 -1.63 -6.17
C SER A 129 16.35 -0.16 -6.31
N ALA A 130 15.26 0.28 -5.64
CA ALA A 130 14.84 1.67 -5.66
C ALA A 130 15.87 2.61 -5.01
N ALA A 131 16.58 2.17 -3.97
CA ALA A 131 17.63 2.95 -3.34
C ALA A 131 18.88 3.09 -4.24
N ASP A 132 19.35 1.99 -4.85
CA ASP A 132 20.64 1.95 -5.56
C ASP A 132 20.56 2.37 -7.04
N GLU A 133 19.43 2.12 -7.70
CA GLU A 133 19.30 2.36 -9.13
C GLU A 133 19.01 3.83 -9.43
N VAL A 134 20.08 4.62 -9.45
CA VAL A 134 20.03 6.08 -9.61
C VAL A 134 20.27 6.45 -11.10
N PRO A 135 19.23 6.76 -11.91
CA PRO A 135 19.39 6.99 -13.35
C PRO A 135 20.20 8.27 -13.62
N PRO A 136 21.11 8.33 -14.59
CA PRO A 136 21.91 9.54 -14.82
C PRO A 136 21.03 10.73 -15.19
N ALA A 137 21.36 11.92 -14.66
CA ALA A 137 20.69 13.20 -14.94
C ALA A 137 19.18 13.30 -14.62
N ALA A 138 18.61 12.36 -13.87
CA ALA A 138 17.22 12.45 -13.43
C ALA A 138 17.06 13.42 -12.23
N GLU A 139 16.02 14.26 -12.28
CA GLU A 139 15.63 15.15 -11.19
C GLU A 139 15.03 14.34 -10.01
N GLY A 140 15.19 14.85 -8.78
CA GLY A 140 14.70 14.22 -7.55
C GLY A 140 15.83 13.77 -6.62
N VAL A 141 15.48 12.90 -5.68
CA VAL A 141 16.38 12.37 -4.64
C VAL A 141 17.36 11.36 -5.25
N ARG A 142 18.65 11.64 -5.06
CA ARG A 142 19.76 10.93 -5.72
C ARG A 142 20.57 10.07 -4.76
N ALA A 143 20.76 10.52 -3.53
CA ALA A 143 21.61 9.84 -2.57
C ALA A 143 20.97 8.51 -2.14
N PRO A 144 21.66 7.37 -2.31
CA PRO A 144 21.08 6.05 -1.97
C PRO A 144 20.58 5.95 -0.53
N ALA A 145 21.34 6.51 0.43
CA ALA A 145 20.93 6.55 1.84
C ALA A 145 19.60 7.27 2.05
N GLN A 146 19.44 8.46 1.45
CA GLN A 146 18.20 9.24 1.56
C GLN A 146 17.03 8.53 0.88
N ARG A 147 17.26 7.92 -0.29
CA ARG A 147 16.24 7.14 -1.02
C ARG A 147 15.78 5.94 -0.18
N LEU A 148 16.72 5.23 0.43
CA LEU A 148 16.41 4.08 1.30
C LEU A 148 15.55 4.51 2.50
N LEU A 149 15.97 5.54 3.23
CA LEU A 149 15.24 6.01 4.41
C LEU A 149 13.86 6.60 4.08
N LEU A 150 13.73 7.31 2.96
CA LEU A 150 12.43 7.79 2.46
C LEU A 150 11.47 6.67 2.04
N LEU A 151 11.98 5.48 1.72
CA LEU A 151 11.14 4.37 1.26
C LEU A 151 10.86 3.35 2.35
N LEU A 152 11.63 3.42 3.44
CA LEU A 152 11.55 2.47 4.55
C LEU A 152 10.14 2.37 5.14
N PRO A 153 9.35 3.46 5.29
CA PRO A 153 8.00 3.30 5.84
C PRO A 153 7.03 2.55 4.91
N ALA A 154 7.30 2.45 3.60
CA ALA A 154 6.49 1.66 2.67
C ALA A 154 6.96 0.20 2.53
N PHE A 155 8.00 -0.18 3.26
CA PHE A 155 8.64 -1.48 3.18
C PHE A 155 8.16 -2.42 4.28
N ALA A 156 7.89 -3.68 3.92
CA ALA A 156 7.97 -4.80 4.85
C ALA A 156 8.16 -6.10 4.07
N ASP A 157 8.99 -6.99 4.58
CA ASP A 157 9.33 -8.25 3.96
C ASP A 157 9.74 -9.26 5.03
N ALA A 158 9.27 -10.50 4.93
CA ALA A 158 9.66 -11.58 5.83
C ALA A 158 11.03 -12.21 5.47
N GLU A 159 11.56 -11.91 4.28
CA GLU A 159 12.81 -12.48 3.75
C GLU A 159 13.99 -11.49 3.77
N VAL A 160 13.99 -10.52 4.68
CA VAL A 160 15.17 -9.66 4.88
C VAL A 160 16.32 -10.51 5.38
N PRO A 161 17.50 -10.48 4.75
CA PRO A 161 18.68 -11.09 5.33
C PRO A 161 19.12 -10.29 6.56
N ASP A 162 19.15 -10.92 7.72
CA ASP A 162 19.36 -10.27 9.03
C ASP A 162 20.57 -9.30 9.02
N ASP A 163 21.77 -9.80 8.67
CA ASP A 163 22.99 -8.99 8.69
C ASP A 163 23.00 -7.90 7.61
N GLU A 164 22.56 -8.21 6.39
CA GLU A 164 22.56 -7.26 5.26
C GLU A 164 21.58 -6.10 5.51
N GLY A 165 20.40 -6.41 6.06
CA GLY A 165 19.38 -5.44 6.36
C GLY A 165 19.85 -4.40 7.36
N ALA A 166 20.39 -4.87 8.49
CA ALA A 166 20.87 -4.03 9.56
C ALA A 166 22.08 -3.17 9.13
N GLU A 167 23.07 -3.76 8.46
CA GLU A 167 24.25 -3.05 7.95
C GLU A 167 23.86 -1.93 6.97
N ARG A 168 22.89 -2.21 6.09
CA ARG A 168 22.46 -1.23 5.09
C ARG A 168 21.68 -0.07 5.69
N ILE A 169 20.74 -0.36 6.60
CA ILE A 169 19.94 0.69 7.26
C ILE A 169 20.84 1.53 8.18
N SER A 170 21.72 0.91 8.97
CA SER A 170 22.66 1.62 9.84
C SER A 170 23.64 2.50 9.06
N GLY A 171 24.16 2.01 7.94
CA GLY A 171 24.99 2.82 7.03
C GLY A 171 24.25 4.03 6.48
N ALA A 172 22.97 3.88 6.12
CA ALA A 172 22.14 4.98 5.65
C ALA A 172 21.85 6.01 6.76
N LEU A 173 21.53 5.55 7.98
CA LEU A 173 21.35 6.40 9.16
C LEU A 173 22.62 7.21 9.46
N THR A 174 23.78 6.56 9.38
CA THR A 174 25.08 7.22 9.59
C THR A 174 25.33 8.33 8.57
N LEU A 175 25.01 8.08 7.30
CA LEU A 175 25.18 9.06 6.23
C LEU A 175 24.23 10.26 6.34
N VAL A 176 23.15 10.16 7.11
CA VAL A 176 22.23 11.28 7.37
C VAL A 176 22.45 11.98 8.72
N GLY A 177 23.49 11.59 9.46
CA GLY A 177 23.94 12.30 10.66
C GLY A 177 23.78 11.55 11.98
N VAL A 178 23.29 10.30 11.95
CA VAL A 178 23.24 9.46 13.17
C VAL A 178 24.65 8.96 13.53
N PRO A 179 25.09 9.04 14.79
CA PRO A 179 26.37 8.45 15.21
C PRO A 179 26.42 6.94 14.95
N GLU A 180 27.58 6.43 14.50
CA GLU A 180 27.76 5.00 14.15
C GLU A 180 27.40 4.08 15.33
N GLU A 181 27.74 4.49 16.56
CA GLU A 181 27.41 3.77 17.79
C GLU A 181 25.90 3.64 18.07
N ALA A 182 25.08 4.55 17.55
CA ALA A 182 23.63 4.52 17.68
C ALA A 182 22.95 3.88 16.46
N ALA A 183 23.52 4.07 15.26
CA ALA A 183 22.92 3.66 14.00
C ALA A 183 22.65 2.15 13.91
N GLY A 184 23.55 1.31 14.43
CA GLY A 184 23.38 -0.15 14.47
C GLY A 184 22.14 -0.55 15.27
N GLY A 185 22.07 -0.12 16.53
CA GLY A 185 20.92 -0.44 17.39
C GLY A 185 19.60 0.16 16.91
N MET A 186 19.62 1.28 16.19
CA MET A 186 18.42 1.82 15.53
C MET A 186 17.98 0.97 14.34
N ALA A 187 18.92 0.47 13.53
CA ALA A 187 18.63 -0.42 12.41
C ALA A 187 18.02 -1.74 12.88
N ASP A 188 18.56 -2.34 13.96
CA ASP A 188 18.02 -3.57 14.53
C ASP A 188 16.56 -3.37 14.99
N ARG A 189 16.28 -2.31 15.76
CA ARG A 189 14.92 -1.99 16.22
C ARG A 189 13.95 -1.75 15.08
N LEU A 190 14.38 -1.09 14.01
CA LEU A 190 13.58 -0.87 12.81
C LEU A 190 13.11 -2.18 12.17
N LEU A 191 13.99 -3.18 12.13
CA LEU A 191 13.70 -4.50 11.57
C LEU A 191 12.86 -5.36 12.54
N GLU A 192 13.08 -5.23 13.85
CA GLU A 192 12.32 -5.93 14.90
C GLU A 192 10.90 -5.37 15.09
N HIS A 193 10.69 -4.09 14.77
CA HIS A 193 9.42 -3.37 14.93
C HIS A 193 8.96 -2.74 13.60
N PRO A 194 8.62 -3.57 12.59
CA PRO A 194 8.18 -3.05 11.30
C PRO A 194 6.80 -2.38 11.43
N LEU A 195 6.58 -1.36 10.60
CA LEU A 195 5.27 -0.69 10.51
C LEU A 195 4.16 -1.66 10.06
N TRP A 196 4.50 -2.62 9.20
CA TRP A 196 3.57 -3.59 8.62
C TRP A 196 3.86 -5.01 9.12
N PRO A 197 2.85 -5.88 9.19
CA PRO A 197 3.09 -7.32 9.30
C PRO A 197 3.96 -7.77 8.12
N ALA A 198 5.10 -8.41 8.37
CA ALA A 198 6.06 -8.82 7.36
C ALA A 198 5.45 -9.90 6.43
N PRO A 199 5.01 -9.54 5.20
CA PRO A 199 4.41 -10.52 4.30
C PRO A 199 5.51 -11.28 3.58
N PHE A 200 5.18 -12.49 3.14
CA PHE A 200 6.00 -13.20 2.18
C PHE A 200 5.65 -12.73 0.76
N TRP A 201 6.62 -12.27 -0.01
CA TRP A 201 6.39 -11.80 -1.38
C TRP A 201 6.50 -12.96 -2.37
N PRO A 202 5.43 -13.38 -3.05
CA PRO A 202 5.49 -14.52 -3.97
C PRO A 202 6.23 -14.15 -5.27
N GLY A 203 7.56 -14.33 -5.28
CA GLY A 203 8.44 -14.35 -6.46
C GLY A 203 8.52 -13.05 -7.29
N ARG A 204 9.67 -12.82 -7.96
CA ARG A 204 10.02 -11.62 -8.77
C ARG A 204 9.00 -11.14 -9.84
N GLY A 205 7.88 -11.85 -10.04
CA GLY A 205 6.84 -11.49 -11.00
C GLY A 205 5.70 -10.61 -10.45
N ARG A 206 5.65 -10.35 -9.13
CA ARG A 206 4.63 -9.49 -8.50
C ARG A 206 5.19 -8.23 -7.83
N SER A 207 6.51 -8.06 -7.85
CA SER A 207 7.17 -6.81 -7.46
C SER A 207 6.68 -5.65 -8.32
N PRO A 208 6.12 -4.57 -7.74
CA PRO A 208 5.65 -3.42 -8.51
C PRO A 208 6.77 -2.74 -9.32
N LEU A 209 8.04 -2.94 -8.94
CA LEU A 209 9.20 -2.43 -9.68
C LEU A 209 9.78 -3.45 -10.69
N GLY A 210 9.48 -4.74 -10.49
CA GLY A 210 9.90 -5.84 -11.35
C GLY A 210 8.97 -6.02 -12.55
N ARG A 211 9.18 -5.24 -13.64
CA ARG A 211 8.57 -5.58 -14.94
C ARG A 211 9.22 -6.86 -15.48
N GLY A 212 8.65 -8.01 -15.19
CA GLY A 212 8.91 -9.22 -15.99
C GLY A 212 8.38 -8.99 -17.41
N SER A 213 9.23 -9.16 -18.43
CA SER A 213 8.76 -9.25 -19.82
C SER A 213 7.90 -10.51 -19.98
N GLY A 214 6.57 -10.35 -19.90
CA GLY A 214 5.59 -11.38 -20.21
C GLY A 214 4.30 -10.74 -20.73
N PRO A 215 3.61 -11.34 -21.71
CA PRO A 215 2.43 -10.73 -22.32
C PRO A 215 1.29 -10.65 -21.29
N GLY A 216 0.61 -9.50 -21.25
CA GLY A 216 -0.37 -9.13 -20.24
C GLY A 216 -1.48 -10.17 -20.05
N GLY A 217 -1.74 -10.50 -18.79
CA GLY A 217 -2.97 -11.12 -18.31
C GLY A 217 -3.67 -10.18 -17.34
N PRO A 218 -5.02 -10.17 -17.28
CA PRO A 218 -5.75 -9.20 -16.47
C PRO A 218 -5.53 -9.46 -14.97
N ALA A 219 -5.49 -8.37 -14.20
CA ALA A 219 -5.46 -8.37 -12.75
C ALA A 219 -6.58 -9.28 -12.19
N SER A 220 -6.19 -10.34 -11.48
CA SER A 220 -7.12 -11.13 -10.69
C SER A 220 -7.18 -10.51 -9.30
N ALA A 221 -8.31 -9.89 -8.97
CA ALA A 221 -8.66 -9.52 -7.61
C ALA A 221 -8.64 -10.76 -6.69
N PRO A 222 -8.32 -10.62 -5.39
CA PRO A 222 -8.38 -11.76 -4.47
C PRO A 222 -9.85 -12.20 -4.32
N ALA A 223 -10.13 -13.43 -4.75
CA ALA A 223 -11.42 -14.07 -4.55
C ALA A 223 -11.60 -14.35 -3.05
N GLY A 224 -12.53 -13.63 -2.42
CA GLY A 224 -13.04 -13.99 -1.11
C GLY A 224 -13.71 -15.37 -1.19
N SER A 225 -13.30 -16.26 -0.31
CA SER A 225 -13.90 -17.57 -0.12
C SER A 225 -15.32 -17.42 0.44
N GLY A 226 -16.32 -17.39 -0.44
CA GLY A 226 -17.74 -17.51 -0.10
C GLY A 226 -18.33 -18.77 -0.76
N PRO A 227 -19.17 -19.55 -0.08
CA PRO A 227 -19.72 -20.78 -0.63
C PRO A 227 -20.75 -20.51 -1.73
N GLY A 228 -20.76 -21.42 -2.71
CA GLY A 228 -21.38 -21.30 -4.03
C GLY A 228 -22.87 -20.95 -4.08
N GLY A 229 -23.19 -20.08 -5.03
CA GLY A 229 -24.51 -19.94 -5.66
C GLY A 229 -24.36 -20.10 -7.18
N PRO A 230 -25.35 -20.65 -7.91
CA PRO A 230 -25.19 -20.97 -9.32
C PRO A 230 -25.19 -19.72 -10.19
N ALA A 231 -24.11 -19.52 -10.94
CA ALA A 231 -24.00 -18.45 -11.93
C ALA A 231 -24.87 -18.75 -13.16
N SER A 232 -25.78 -17.82 -13.47
CA SER A 232 -26.54 -17.80 -14.72
C SER A 232 -25.63 -17.33 -15.85
N ALA A 233 -25.53 -18.12 -16.92
CA ALA A 233 -24.78 -17.75 -18.13
C ALA A 233 -25.62 -16.83 -19.05
N PRO A 234 -25.02 -15.80 -19.67
CA PRO A 234 -25.72 -14.97 -20.64
C PRO A 234 -25.86 -15.69 -21.99
N ALA A 235 -27.03 -15.56 -22.61
CA ALA A 235 -27.31 -16.03 -23.96
C ALA A 235 -26.59 -15.14 -24.98
N GLY A 236 -25.66 -15.72 -25.74
CA GLY A 236 -25.01 -15.08 -26.89
C GLY A 236 -25.16 -15.96 -28.12
N SER A 237 -25.88 -15.47 -29.12
CA SER A 237 -26.08 -16.10 -30.42
C SER A 237 -24.94 -15.75 -31.38
N GLY A 238 -24.30 -16.73 -32.01
CA GLY A 238 -23.33 -16.49 -33.09
C GLY A 238 -22.67 -17.79 -33.60
N PRO A 239 -22.52 -18.02 -34.92
CA PRO A 239 -22.13 -19.31 -35.47
C PRO A 239 -20.61 -19.45 -35.71
N GLY A 240 -20.07 -20.64 -35.43
CA GLY A 240 -19.06 -21.32 -36.25
C GLY A 240 -17.58 -20.95 -36.08
N GLY A 241 -16.84 -21.82 -35.38
CA GLY A 241 -15.37 -21.96 -35.49
C GLY A 241 -14.88 -23.17 -34.68
N PRO A 242 -13.97 -24.03 -35.19
CA PRO A 242 -13.61 -25.27 -34.52
C PRO A 242 -12.70 -24.99 -33.30
N VAL A 243 -13.11 -25.45 -32.12
CA VAL A 243 -12.28 -25.46 -30.92
C VAL A 243 -11.54 -26.80 -30.83
N SER A 244 -10.21 -26.76 -30.82
CA SER A 244 -9.35 -27.88 -30.50
C SER A 244 -9.41 -28.16 -29.00
N ALA A 245 -9.82 -29.38 -28.61
CA ALA A 245 -9.84 -29.81 -27.22
C ALA A 245 -8.42 -30.21 -26.76
N PRO A 246 -7.98 -29.82 -25.54
CA PRO A 246 -6.81 -30.43 -24.92
C PRO A 246 -7.15 -31.83 -24.40
N ALA A 247 -6.22 -32.76 -24.59
CA ALA A 247 -6.32 -34.14 -24.11
C ALA A 247 -6.29 -34.17 -22.57
N GLY A 248 -7.42 -34.47 -21.96
CA GLY A 248 -7.55 -34.79 -20.54
C GLY A 248 -7.84 -36.28 -20.37
N SER A 249 -6.91 -37.01 -19.78
CA SER A 249 -7.05 -38.42 -19.41
C SER A 249 -7.85 -38.53 -18.10
N GLY A 250 -9.00 -39.21 -18.11
CA GLY A 250 -9.78 -39.52 -16.91
C GLY A 250 -11.05 -40.31 -17.23
N PRO A 251 -11.42 -41.35 -16.46
CA PRO A 251 -12.41 -42.34 -16.85
C PRO A 251 -13.86 -41.84 -16.70
N GLY A 252 -14.72 -42.31 -17.61
CA GLY A 252 -16.06 -41.78 -17.86
C GLY A 252 -17.16 -42.17 -16.87
N GLY A 253 -18.28 -41.46 -17.02
CA GLY A 253 -19.60 -41.72 -16.46
C GLY A 253 -20.67 -41.10 -17.38
N PRO A 254 -21.92 -41.64 -17.39
CA PRO A 254 -22.75 -41.69 -18.59
C PRO A 254 -23.42 -40.36 -18.96
N VAL A 255 -23.50 -40.12 -20.27
CA VAL A 255 -24.30 -39.08 -20.90
C VAL A 255 -25.75 -39.54 -21.03
N SER A 256 -26.69 -38.75 -20.49
CA SER A 256 -28.13 -38.89 -20.74
C SER A 256 -28.62 -37.69 -21.55
N ALA A 257 -29.16 -37.97 -22.75
CA ALA A 257 -29.73 -36.99 -23.66
C ALA A 257 -31.07 -36.45 -23.14
N PRO A 258 -31.44 -35.18 -23.42
CA PRO A 258 -32.80 -34.72 -23.17
C PRO A 258 -33.71 -35.09 -24.35
N ALA A 259 -34.76 -35.85 -24.04
CA ALA A 259 -35.91 -36.04 -24.91
C ALA A 259 -36.74 -34.74 -24.95
N GLY A 260 -37.07 -34.28 -26.16
CA GLY A 260 -38.09 -33.27 -26.37
C GLY A 260 -39.49 -33.82 -26.15
N SER A 261 -40.44 -32.93 -25.86
CA SER A 261 -41.85 -32.94 -26.31
C SER A 261 -42.59 -31.77 -25.65
N GLY A 262 -43.40 -31.06 -26.43
CA GLY A 262 -44.16 -29.87 -26.02
C GLY A 262 -45.45 -30.17 -25.23
N PRO A 263 -46.56 -29.46 -25.54
CA PRO A 263 -47.13 -28.45 -24.65
C PRO A 263 -48.46 -28.87 -24.02
N GLY A 264 -48.84 -28.23 -22.90
CA GLY A 264 -50.16 -28.44 -22.29
C GLY A 264 -50.43 -27.43 -21.18
N GLY A 265 -51.54 -26.70 -21.30
CA GLY A 265 -51.97 -25.63 -20.40
C GLY A 265 -52.60 -26.08 -19.06
N PRO A 266 -53.51 -25.29 -18.49
CA PRO A 266 -53.43 -24.81 -17.11
C PRO A 266 -54.29 -25.61 -16.12
N ALA A 267 -54.00 -25.45 -14.81
CA ALA A 267 -54.97 -25.08 -13.75
C ALA A 267 -54.51 -25.52 -12.34
N ALA A 268 -55.04 -24.75 -11.38
CA ALA A 268 -55.32 -25.10 -9.97
C ALA A 268 -54.22 -24.90 -8.91
N ALA A 269 -54.43 -23.86 -8.09
CA ALA A 269 -54.10 -23.84 -6.66
C ALA A 269 -54.96 -24.90 -5.91
N PRO A 270 -54.63 -25.31 -4.66
CA PRO A 270 -54.89 -24.43 -3.51
C PRO A 270 -53.99 -24.62 -2.27
N ALA A 271 -54.25 -23.74 -1.29
CA ALA A 271 -54.19 -23.95 0.16
C ALA A 271 -52.80 -23.94 0.87
N GLY A 272 -52.45 -22.77 1.39
CA GLY A 272 -52.64 -22.47 2.82
C GLY A 272 -51.62 -23.05 3.80
N SER A 273 -50.96 -22.17 4.56
CA SER A 273 -50.62 -22.35 5.99
C SER A 273 -50.11 -21.01 6.54
N GLY A 274 -50.71 -20.57 7.65
CA GLY A 274 -50.29 -19.41 8.44
C GLY A 274 -49.10 -19.75 9.37
N PRO A 275 -49.02 -19.13 10.57
CA PRO A 275 -48.19 -17.95 10.73
C PRO A 275 -46.94 -18.15 11.60
N SER A 276 -46.10 -17.14 11.47
CA SER A 276 -44.93 -16.69 12.24
C SER A 276 -44.87 -17.07 13.73
N GLY A 277 -43.69 -17.56 14.14
CA GLY A 277 -43.20 -17.58 15.52
C GLY A 277 -41.91 -16.73 15.66
N PRO A 278 -41.57 -16.25 16.88
CA PRO A 278 -41.02 -14.91 17.08
C PRO A 278 -39.50 -14.81 17.25
N VAL A 279 -39.05 -13.58 17.05
CA VAL A 279 -37.77 -12.96 17.42
C VAL A 279 -37.52 -12.95 18.93
N SER A 280 -36.26 -13.19 19.33
CA SER A 280 -35.77 -12.93 20.68
C SER A 280 -34.58 -11.97 20.63
N ALA A 281 -34.76 -10.81 21.27
CA ALA A 281 -33.70 -9.92 21.74
C ALA A 281 -33.19 -10.40 23.12
N PRO A 282 -32.12 -9.79 23.64
CA PRO A 282 -32.27 -9.25 24.99
C PRO A 282 -31.72 -7.82 25.15
N ALA A 283 -32.47 -7.02 25.92
CA ALA A 283 -32.00 -5.82 26.59
C ALA A 283 -31.83 -6.13 28.08
N GLY A 284 -30.80 -5.58 28.70
CA GLY A 284 -30.56 -5.66 30.14
C GLY A 284 -29.51 -4.64 30.59
N VAL A 285 -29.95 -3.39 30.76
CA VAL A 285 -29.23 -2.32 31.46
C VAL A 285 -30.09 -1.95 32.67
N LEU A 286 -29.55 -2.04 33.88
CA LEU A 286 -29.83 -1.15 35.03
C LEU A 286 -28.82 -1.44 36.15
N GLY A 287 -28.19 -0.40 36.71
CA GLY A 287 -27.43 -0.52 37.96
C GLY A 287 -26.46 0.62 38.26
N LEU A 288 -26.98 1.74 38.75
CA LEU A 288 -26.28 2.93 39.24
C LEU A 288 -25.41 2.63 40.49
N SER A 289 -24.27 3.32 40.66
CA SER A 289 -23.88 4.04 41.90
C SER A 289 -22.42 4.57 41.86
N SER A 290 -22.25 5.83 42.26
CA SER A 290 -21.02 6.52 42.72
C SER A 290 -21.42 7.34 43.97
N PRO A 291 -20.56 8.09 44.68
CA PRO A 291 -19.10 8.02 44.97
C PRO A 291 -18.80 8.10 46.50
N SER A 292 -17.53 8.02 46.93
CA SER A 292 -16.89 8.67 48.12
C SER A 292 -15.53 7.99 48.36
N GLY A 293 -14.41 8.57 48.78
CA GLY A 293 -14.02 9.87 49.31
C GLY A 293 -12.58 9.71 49.85
N ALA A 294 -11.75 10.75 49.74
CA ALA A 294 -10.40 10.81 50.32
C ALA A 294 -10.45 10.82 51.86
N PRO A 295 -9.32 10.58 52.55
CA PRO A 295 -8.32 11.64 52.75
C PRO A 295 -6.89 11.28 52.33
#